data_AF-A0A2V6HB99-F1
#
_entry.id   AF-A0A2V6HB99-F1
#
_cell.length_a   1.000
_cell.length_b   1.000
_cell.length_c   1.000
_cell.angle_alpha   90.00
_cell.angle_beta   90.00
_cell.angle_gamma   90.00
#
_symmetry.space_group_name_H-M   'P 1'
#
loop_
_entity.id
_entity.type
_entity.pdbx_description
1 polymer ?
#
loop_
_entity_poly.entity_id
_entity_poly.type
_entity_poly.pdbx_seq_one_letter_code
_entity_poly.pdbx_strand_id
1 'polypeptide(L)'
;MNRSKSAMAAEPVRIWRRSTGAVSLPEVHRSVVVPVTASFWRKLIAFSGPGFLVAVGYMDPGNWATDLAGGAQFGYSLLAVIMVSNFMAILLQHLCVKLGVATGRDLAQACRDHYSTPVVWFLWIICELAISACDLAEVVGSAIGLQLLFKIPLVWGCLITASDVMLVLYLQTKGFRYIEAIVITLIAIIGSCFAAELLFSKPSVTGILSGFVPGPHIVTNQGMLYVSIGILGATVMPHNLYLHSSIVQTRKFEQTPVGRRQAIKFATIDSTFALMFALFINAAILILSAAVFHWSGHQNVAEIQDAYRLLSPLLGVGVASILFAVALL
;
A
#
# COMPACT_ATOMS: atom_id res chain seq x y z
N MET A 1 5.78 56.24 -40.21
CA MET A 1 4.87 55.11 -40.57
C MET A 1 5.46 53.82 -39.99
N ASN A 2 5.26 53.60 -38.69
CA ASN A 2 5.92 52.54 -37.92
C ASN A 2 4.88 51.47 -37.58
N ARG A 3 4.80 50.39 -38.36
CA ARG A 3 4.00 49.21 -38.01
C ARG A 3 4.85 48.34 -37.08
N SER A 4 4.66 48.51 -35.76
CA SER A 4 5.16 47.55 -34.79
C SER A 4 4.50 46.19 -35.04
N LYS A 5 5.30 45.19 -35.39
CA LYS A 5 4.91 43.78 -35.31
C LYS A 5 4.64 43.49 -33.83
N SER A 6 3.35 43.52 -33.46
CA SER A 6 2.85 42.88 -32.25
C SER A 6 3.22 41.41 -32.34
N ALA A 7 4.22 41.00 -31.58
CA ALA A 7 4.47 39.60 -31.31
C ALA A 7 3.26 39.10 -30.52
N MET A 8 2.36 38.36 -31.19
CA MET A 8 1.35 37.55 -30.51
C MET A 8 2.10 36.62 -29.55
N ALA A 9 2.10 36.97 -28.28
CA ALA A 9 2.44 36.05 -27.22
C ALA A 9 1.47 34.87 -27.36
N ALA A 10 2.01 33.70 -27.67
CA ALA A 10 1.23 32.47 -27.70
C ALA A 10 0.49 32.37 -26.36
N GLU A 11 -0.84 32.34 -26.39
CA GLU A 11 -1.63 32.05 -25.20
C GLU A 11 -1.09 30.74 -24.60
N PRO A 12 -0.81 30.67 -23.29
CA PRO A 12 -0.36 29.44 -22.69
C PRO A 12 -1.43 28.39 -22.96
N VAL A 13 -1.07 27.32 -23.67
CA VAL A 13 -1.94 26.18 -23.93
C VAL A 13 -2.64 25.84 -22.62
N ARG A 14 -3.96 25.99 -22.55
CA ARG A 14 -4.73 25.60 -21.36
C ARG A 14 -4.72 24.08 -21.29
N ILE A 15 -3.67 23.53 -20.69
CA ILE A 15 -3.49 22.09 -20.44
C ILE A 15 -4.66 21.53 -19.59
N TRP A 16 -5.31 22.39 -18.81
CA TRP A 16 -6.38 22.05 -17.88
C TRP A 16 -7.67 22.79 -18.22
N ARG A 17 -8.82 22.11 -18.13
CA ARG A 17 -10.15 22.72 -18.35
C ARG A 17 -10.53 23.67 -17.21
N ARG A 18 -10.02 23.43 -16.00
CA ARG A 18 -10.25 24.25 -14.80
C ARG A 18 -8.93 24.72 -14.19
N SER A 19 -8.95 25.92 -13.59
CA SER A 19 -7.83 26.43 -12.78
C SER A 19 -7.81 25.76 -11.41
N THR A 20 -6.61 25.54 -10.86
CA THR A 20 -6.42 25.04 -9.49
C THR A 20 -7.15 25.93 -8.48
N GLY A 21 -8.18 25.40 -7.83
CA GLY A 21 -8.96 26.11 -6.82
C GLY A 21 -8.32 26.03 -5.43
N ALA A 22 -8.36 24.85 -4.81
CA ALA A 22 -7.84 24.61 -3.47
C ALA A 22 -6.56 23.77 -3.51
N VAL A 23 -5.67 23.97 -2.53
CA VAL A 23 -4.44 23.18 -2.38
C VAL A 23 -4.80 21.82 -1.77
N SER A 24 -4.14 20.75 -2.24
CA SER A 24 -4.32 19.41 -1.65
C SER A 24 -3.79 19.37 -0.22
N LEU A 25 -4.55 18.73 0.69
CA LEU A 25 -4.24 18.58 2.11
C LEU A 25 -3.86 19.91 2.80
N PRO A 26 -4.75 20.93 2.86
CA PRO A 26 -4.40 22.27 3.32
C PRO A 26 -3.86 22.31 4.76
N GLU A 27 -4.25 21.36 5.60
CA GLU A 27 -3.82 21.25 7.00
C GLU A 27 -2.34 20.87 7.16
N VAL A 28 -1.80 20.11 6.20
CA VAL A 28 -0.43 19.55 6.28
C VAL A 28 0.43 19.88 5.05
N HIS A 29 -0.09 20.70 4.13
CA HIS A 29 0.60 21.07 2.89
C HIS A 29 1.93 21.77 3.19
N ARG A 30 3.05 21.23 2.67
CA ARG A 30 4.41 21.73 2.90
C ARG A 30 4.79 21.93 4.39
N SER A 31 4.21 21.14 5.28
CA SER A 31 4.47 21.19 6.72
C SER A 31 5.88 20.72 7.09
N VAL A 32 6.46 19.77 6.33
CA VAL A 32 7.77 19.17 6.64
C VAL A 32 8.88 19.85 5.84
N VAL A 33 9.77 20.57 6.53
CA VAL A 33 10.90 21.27 5.93
C VAL A 33 12.01 20.29 5.57
N VAL A 34 12.38 20.25 4.29
CA VAL A 34 13.50 19.44 3.81
C VAL A 34 14.78 20.28 3.81
N PRO A 35 15.87 19.83 4.48
CA PRO A 35 17.12 20.59 4.53
C PRO A 35 17.84 20.59 3.16
N VAL A 36 18.07 21.79 2.62
CA VAL A 36 18.65 22.01 1.28
C VAL A 36 20.15 21.67 1.20
N THR A 37 20.90 21.94 2.28
CA THR A 37 22.37 21.77 2.35
C THR A 37 22.82 20.46 2.98
N ALA A 38 21.91 19.56 3.33
CA ALA A 38 22.24 18.32 4.01
C ALA A 38 22.77 17.21 3.05
N SER A 39 23.47 16.24 3.63
CA SER A 39 23.96 15.04 2.94
C SER A 39 22.82 14.20 2.35
N PHE A 40 23.13 13.37 1.35
CA PHE A 40 22.16 12.51 0.65
C PHE A 40 21.27 11.70 1.61
N TRP A 41 21.88 11.06 2.61
CA TRP A 41 21.17 10.25 3.61
C TRP A 41 20.26 11.08 4.53
N ARG A 42 20.70 12.27 4.94
CA ARG A 42 19.90 13.14 5.80
C ARG A 42 18.72 13.77 5.03
N LYS A 43 18.88 13.99 3.73
CA LYS A 43 17.78 14.34 2.82
C LYS A 43 16.81 13.17 2.64
N LEU A 44 17.34 11.95 2.43
CA LEU A 44 16.51 10.75 2.31
C LEU A 44 15.62 10.56 3.54
N ILE A 45 16.18 10.68 4.75
CA ILE A 45 15.42 10.59 6.01
C ILE A 45 14.37 11.73 6.14
N ALA A 46 14.67 12.93 5.64
CA ALA A 46 13.69 14.02 5.65
C ALA A 46 12.55 13.82 4.64
N PHE A 47 12.83 13.14 3.53
CA PHE A 47 11.83 12.75 2.53
C PHE A 47 11.11 11.44 2.87
N SER A 48 11.67 10.61 3.75
CA SER A 48 11.06 9.33 4.12
C SER A 48 9.83 9.52 4.98
N GLY A 49 8.83 8.67 4.77
CA GLY A 49 7.54 8.71 5.48
C GLY A 49 6.37 8.48 4.52
N PRO A 50 6.19 9.32 3.48
CA PRO A 50 5.14 9.16 2.48
C PRO A 50 5.09 7.77 1.86
N GLY A 51 6.25 7.19 1.53
CA GLY A 51 6.35 5.86 0.97
C GLY A 51 5.84 4.77 1.93
N PHE A 52 6.13 4.89 3.22
CA PHE A 52 5.65 3.95 4.24
C PHE A 52 4.16 4.08 4.51
N LEU A 53 3.61 5.30 4.51
CA LEU A 53 2.15 5.50 4.59
C LEU A 53 1.41 4.90 3.39
N VAL A 54 2.03 4.88 2.21
CA VAL A 54 1.44 4.23 1.04
C VAL A 54 1.61 2.72 1.14
N ALA A 55 2.79 2.25 1.52
CA ALA A 55 3.10 0.83 1.58
C ALA A 55 2.30 0.06 2.64
N VAL A 56 1.86 0.70 3.73
CA VAL A 56 1.02 0.03 4.74
C VAL A 56 -0.31 -0.46 4.16
N GLY A 57 -0.90 0.29 3.21
CA GLY A 57 -2.12 -0.15 2.54
C GLY A 57 -1.91 -1.40 1.67
N TYR A 58 -0.68 -1.68 1.25
CA TYR A 58 -0.34 -2.91 0.50
C TYR A 58 -0.10 -4.12 1.42
N MET A 59 -0.31 -3.97 2.72
CA MET A 59 -0.14 -4.99 3.76
C MET A 59 -1.45 -5.23 4.51
N ASP A 60 -2.59 -4.80 3.96
CA ASP A 60 -3.90 -4.92 4.59
C ASP A 60 -4.38 -6.39 4.66
N PRO A 61 -5.31 -6.72 5.57
CA PRO A 61 -5.88 -8.07 5.67
C PRO A 61 -6.53 -8.57 4.37
N GLY A 62 -6.97 -7.67 3.49
CA GLY A 62 -7.51 -8.01 2.17
C GLY A 62 -6.47 -8.71 1.28
N ASN A 63 -5.24 -8.17 1.22
CA ASN A 63 -4.12 -8.81 0.54
C ASN A 63 -3.78 -10.19 1.14
N TRP A 64 -3.84 -10.30 2.46
CA TRP A 64 -3.47 -11.53 3.17
C TRP A 64 -4.39 -12.70 2.80
N ALA A 65 -5.69 -12.47 2.68
CA ALA A 65 -6.64 -13.50 2.29
C ALA A 65 -6.28 -14.12 0.92
N THR A 66 -5.90 -13.28 -0.05
CA THR A 66 -5.49 -13.76 -1.38
C THR A 66 -4.14 -14.47 -1.37
N ASP A 67 -3.17 -14.01 -0.58
CA ASP A 67 -1.85 -14.62 -0.46
C ASP A 67 -1.89 -15.95 0.30
N LEU A 68 -2.70 -16.03 1.37
CA LEU A 68 -2.96 -17.24 2.12
C LEU A 68 -3.64 -18.28 1.23
N ALA A 69 -4.72 -17.92 0.55
CA ALA A 69 -5.41 -18.84 -0.37
C ALA A 69 -4.50 -19.30 -1.51
N GLY A 70 -3.70 -18.37 -2.07
CA GLY A 70 -2.74 -18.68 -3.12
C GLY A 70 -1.66 -19.66 -2.70
N GLY A 71 -1.06 -19.45 -1.52
CA GLY A 71 -0.06 -20.36 -0.95
C GLY A 71 -0.63 -21.74 -0.61
N ALA A 72 -1.81 -21.78 0.00
CA ALA A 72 -2.44 -23.04 0.42
C ALA A 72 -2.87 -23.91 -0.77
N GLN A 73 -3.38 -23.30 -1.85
CA GLN A 73 -3.89 -24.04 -3.02
C GLN A 73 -2.82 -24.33 -4.08
N PHE A 74 -1.88 -23.41 -4.29
CA PHE A 74 -0.96 -23.45 -5.44
C PHE A 74 0.53 -23.41 -5.06
N GLY A 75 0.83 -23.49 -3.76
CA GLY A 75 2.20 -23.50 -3.25
C GLY A 75 2.93 -22.21 -3.61
N TYR A 76 4.17 -22.31 -4.08
CA TYR A 76 5.00 -21.15 -4.40
C TYR A 76 4.71 -20.52 -5.78
N SER A 77 3.80 -21.10 -6.58
CA SER A 77 3.63 -20.75 -8.01
C SER A 77 3.17 -19.31 -8.23
N LEU A 78 2.43 -18.73 -7.28
CA LEU A 78 1.89 -17.37 -7.40
C LEU A 78 2.84 -16.27 -6.90
N LEU A 79 4.04 -16.61 -6.41
CA LEU A 79 5.07 -15.62 -6.05
C LEU A 79 5.46 -14.72 -7.22
N ALA A 80 5.54 -15.28 -8.43
CA ALA A 80 5.77 -14.50 -9.64
C ALA A 80 4.68 -13.44 -9.87
N VAL A 81 3.42 -13.74 -9.54
CA VAL A 81 2.30 -12.80 -9.68
C VAL A 81 2.42 -11.67 -8.67
N ILE A 82 2.72 -11.97 -7.39
CA ILE A 82 2.96 -10.94 -6.36
C ILE A 82 4.11 -10.02 -6.81
N MET A 83 5.21 -10.58 -7.33
CA MET A 83 6.35 -9.81 -7.79
C MET A 83 6.00 -8.87 -8.96
N VAL A 84 5.32 -9.38 -10.00
CA VAL A 84 4.89 -8.57 -11.15
C VAL A 84 3.90 -7.49 -10.72
N SER A 85 2.95 -7.85 -9.86
CA SER A 85 1.98 -6.93 -9.27
C SER A 85 2.66 -5.78 -8.52
N ASN A 86 3.67 -6.09 -7.71
CA ASN A 86 4.43 -5.09 -6.98
C ASN A 86 5.26 -4.18 -7.89
N PHE A 87 5.87 -4.71 -8.97
CA PHE A 87 6.55 -3.86 -9.95
C PHE A 87 5.59 -2.91 -10.66
N MET A 88 4.38 -3.36 -10.96
CA MET A 88 3.32 -2.50 -11.49
C MET A 88 2.93 -1.41 -10.47
N ALA A 89 2.78 -1.77 -9.20
CA ALA A 89 2.52 -0.81 -8.13
C ALA A 89 3.62 0.25 -8.02
N ILE A 90 4.90 -0.15 -7.98
CA ILE A 90 6.03 0.80 -7.94
C ILE A 90 6.00 1.77 -9.12
N LEU A 91 5.69 1.26 -10.33
CA LEU A 91 5.58 2.10 -11.53
C LEU A 91 4.43 3.12 -11.39
N LEU A 92 3.23 2.66 -11.03
CA LEU A 92 2.07 3.54 -10.89
C LEU A 92 2.28 4.58 -9.78
N GLN A 93 2.87 4.17 -8.66
CA GLN A 93 3.20 5.04 -7.54
C GLN A 93 4.25 6.09 -7.91
N HIS A 94 5.27 5.72 -8.70
CA HIS A 94 6.21 6.67 -9.28
C HIS A 94 5.52 7.72 -10.15
N LEU A 95 4.52 7.32 -10.95
CA LEU A 95 3.75 8.25 -11.78
C LEU A 95 2.92 9.21 -10.93
N CYS A 96 2.31 8.74 -9.84
CA CYS A 96 1.58 9.59 -8.88
C CYS A 96 2.49 10.62 -8.21
N VAL A 97 3.70 10.21 -7.79
CA VAL A 97 4.73 11.12 -7.26
C VAL A 97 5.09 12.18 -8.29
N LYS A 98 5.33 11.76 -9.54
CA LYS A 98 5.69 12.67 -10.63
C LYS A 98 4.56 13.66 -10.90
N LEU A 99 3.30 13.22 -10.90
CA LEU A 99 2.13 14.09 -11.07
C LEU A 99 2.06 15.13 -9.95
N GLY A 100 2.08 14.69 -8.69
CA GLY A 100 1.98 15.57 -7.51
C GLY A 100 3.09 16.62 -7.46
N VAL A 101 4.33 16.22 -7.70
CA VAL A 101 5.50 17.12 -7.64
C VAL A 101 5.58 18.05 -8.86
N ALA A 102 5.28 17.56 -10.07
CA ALA A 102 5.44 18.35 -11.29
C ALA A 102 4.30 19.35 -11.49
N THR A 103 3.07 18.94 -11.19
CA THR A 103 1.86 19.75 -11.45
C THR A 103 1.39 20.53 -10.22
N GLY A 104 1.78 20.11 -9.01
CA GLY A 104 1.26 20.67 -7.77
C GLY A 104 -0.22 20.35 -7.53
N ARG A 105 -0.79 19.39 -8.27
CA ARG A 105 -2.15 18.87 -8.12
C ARG A 105 -2.09 17.43 -7.67
N ASP A 106 -3.02 17.03 -6.81
CA ASP A 106 -3.26 15.60 -6.60
C ASP A 106 -4.00 14.97 -7.81
N LEU A 107 -4.06 13.65 -7.84
CA LEU A 107 -4.68 12.90 -8.93
C LEU A 107 -6.18 13.22 -9.06
N ALA A 108 -6.89 13.43 -7.94
CA ALA A 108 -8.32 13.76 -7.97
C ALA A 108 -8.58 15.14 -8.57
N GLN A 109 -7.75 16.13 -8.22
CA GLN A 109 -7.74 17.46 -8.80
C GLN A 109 -7.39 17.41 -10.29
N ALA A 110 -6.37 16.65 -10.68
CA ALA A 110 -6.01 16.47 -12.09
C ALA A 110 -7.14 15.85 -12.90
N CYS A 111 -7.81 14.80 -12.38
CA CYS A 111 -8.98 14.20 -12.99
C CYS A 111 -10.14 15.20 -13.10
N ARG A 112 -10.44 15.95 -12.02
CA ARG A 112 -11.50 16.97 -11.98
C ARG A 112 -11.26 18.12 -12.95
N ASP A 113 -10.01 18.49 -13.16
CA ASP A 113 -9.61 19.60 -14.03
C ASP A 113 -9.52 19.16 -15.50
N HIS A 114 -9.41 17.86 -15.79
CA HIS A 114 -9.29 17.33 -17.15
C HIS A 114 -10.61 16.78 -17.72
N TYR A 115 -11.38 16.05 -16.90
CA TYR A 115 -12.60 15.36 -17.34
C TYR A 115 -13.88 16.23 -17.21
N SER A 116 -14.95 15.79 -17.87
CA SER A 116 -16.28 16.40 -17.75
C SER A 116 -16.93 16.04 -16.41
N THR A 117 -17.84 16.89 -15.92
CA THR A 117 -18.51 16.71 -14.62
C THR A 117 -19.15 15.32 -14.41
N PRO A 118 -19.82 14.69 -15.41
CA PRO A 118 -20.38 13.35 -15.23
C PRO A 118 -19.32 12.28 -14.96
N VAL A 119 -18.18 12.33 -15.67
CA VAL A 119 -17.07 11.37 -15.49
C VAL A 119 -16.43 11.55 -14.11
N VAL A 120 -16.29 12.80 -13.65
CA VAL A 120 -15.75 13.08 -12.32
C VAL A 120 -16.62 12.49 -11.21
N TRP A 121 -17.95 12.62 -11.31
CA TRP A 121 -18.87 12.01 -10.34
C TRP A 121 -18.81 10.49 -10.37
N PHE A 122 -18.74 9.90 -11.57
CA PHE A 122 -18.58 8.45 -11.70
C PHE A 122 -17.28 7.94 -11.06
N LEU A 123 -16.15 8.60 -11.33
CA LEU A 123 -14.86 8.27 -10.73
C LEU A 123 -14.88 8.44 -9.20
N TRP A 124 -15.54 9.49 -8.70
CA TRP A 124 -15.67 9.73 -7.27
C TRP A 124 -16.48 8.62 -6.58
N ILE A 125 -17.64 8.24 -7.14
CA ILE A 125 -18.47 7.15 -6.57
C ILE A 125 -17.68 5.83 -6.52
N ILE A 126 -16.97 5.47 -7.60
CA ILE A 126 -16.16 4.25 -7.62
C ILE A 126 -15.04 4.31 -6.57
N CYS A 127 -14.39 5.47 -6.41
CA CYS A 127 -13.35 5.64 -5.41
C CYS A 127 -13.89 5.52 -3.98
N GLU A 128 -15.06 6.10 -3.70
CA GLU A 128 -15.73 5.99 -2.39
C GLU A 128 -16.14 4.53 -2.08
N LEU A 129 -16.65 3.80 -3.07
CA LEU A 129 -16.95 2.38 -2.92
C LEU A 129 -15.68 1.56 -2.67
N ALA A 130 -14.59 1.87 -3.36
CA ALA A 130 -13.32 1.15 -3.20
C ALA A 130 -12.68 1.39 -1.83
N ILE A 131 -12.69 2.63 -1.33
CA ILE A 131 -12.16 2.92 0.02
C ILE A 131 -13.06 2.33 1.11
N SER A 132 -14.38 2.35 0.93
CA SER A 132 -15.32 1.72 1.88
C SER A 132 -15.13 0.20 1.95
N ALA A 133 -14.83 -0.45 0.81
CA ALA A 133 -14.53 -1.89 0.79
C ALA A 133 -13.20 -2.22 1.47
N CYS A 134 -12.19 -1.34 1.33
CA CYS A 134 -10.91 -1.47 2.02
C CYS A 134 -11.07 -1.33 3.54
N ASP A 135 -11.77 -0.28 3.97
CA ASP A 135 -12.07 -0.03 5.39
C ASP A 135 -12.83 -1.20 6.02
N LEU A 136 -13.79 -1.79 5.29
CA LEU A 136 -14.47 -3.01 5.73
C LEU A 136 -13.49 -4.16 5.97
N ALA A 137 -12.49 -4.36 5.10
CA ALA A 137 -11.49 -5.41 5.27
C ALA A 137 -10.60 -5.17 6.50
N GLU A 138 -10.20 -3.91 6.75
CA GLU A 138 -9.40 -3.52 7.92
C GLU A 138 -10.17 -3.67 9.23
N VAL A 139 -11.42 -3.19 9.28
CA VAL A 139 -12.29 -3.31 10.47
C VAL A 139 -12.57 -4.76 10.79
N VAL A 140 -12.88 -5.58 9.78
CA VAL A 140 -13.13 -7.01 9.96
C VAL A 140 -11.86 -7.75 10.39
N GLY A 141 -10.71 -7.45 9.76
CA GLY A 141 -9.42 -8.04 10.12
C GLY A 141 -9.04 -7.74 11.58
N SER A 142 -9.11 -6.47 11.98
CA SER A 142 -8.79 -6.02 13.34
C SER A 142 -9.76 -6.62 14.38
N ALA A 143 -11.07 -6.67 14.07
CA ALA A 143 -12.06 -7.30 14.94
C ALA A 143 -11.83 -8.81 15.10
N ILE A 144 -11.40 -9.50 14.04
CA ILE A 144 -10.98 -10.91 14.09
C ILE A 144 -9.71 -11.04 14.94
N GLY A 145 -8.72 -10.15 14.79
CA GLY A 145 -7.52 -10.12 15.62
C GLY A 145 -7.84 -10.02 17.11
N LEU A 146 -8.74 -9.10 17.49
CA LEU A 146 -9.23 -8.94 18.87
C LEU A 146 -9.96 -10.19 19.36
N GLN A 147 -10.80 -10.80 18.51
CA GLN A 147 -11.50 -12.04 18.85
C GLN A 147 -10.53 -13.19 19.07
N LEU A 148 -9.47 -13.31 18.27
CA LEU A 148 -8.50 -14.40 18.36
C LEU A 148 -7.64 -14.28 19.62
N LEU A 149 -7.15 -13.07 19.92
CA LEU A 149 -6.27 -12.78 21.06
C LEU A 149 -7.00 -12.70 22.40
N PHE A 150 -8.06 -11.90 22.48
CA PHE A 150 -8.73 -11.57 23.74
C PHE A 150 -10.05 -12.30 23.93
N LYS A 151 -10.48 -13.13 22.96
CA LYS A 151 -11.78 -13.82 22.95
C LYS A 151 -12.98 -12.86 23.03
N ILE A 152 -12.80 -11.62 22.57
CA ILE A 152 -13.84 -10.60 22.50
C ILE A 152 -14.79 -10.93 21.34
N PRO A 153 -16.13 -10.87 21.52
CA PRO A 153 -17.07 -11.07 20.43
C PRO A 153 -16.89 -10.02 19.31
N LEU A 154 -17.06 -10.42 18.04
CA LEU A 154 -16.82 -9.55 16.87
C LEU A 154 -17.53 -8.20 16.94
N VAL A 155 -18.77 -8.16 17.45
CA VAL A 155 -19.54 -6.90 17.58
C VAL A 155 -18.82 -5.89 18.48
N TRP A 156 -18.26 -6.35 19.61
CA TRP A 156 -17.49 -5.49 20.50
C TRP A 156 -16.12 -5.16 19.91
N GLY A 157 -15.51 -6.09 19.17
CA GLY A 157 -14.30 -5.83 18.39
C GLY A 157 -14.48 -4.68 17.42
N CYS A 158 -15.55 -4.69 16.61
CA CYS A 158 -15.86 -3.61 15.67
C CYS A 158 -16.10 -2.24 16.34
N LEU A 159 -16.68 -2.22 17.55
CA LEU A 159 -16.88 -0.97 18.31
C LEU A 159 -15.56 -0.41 18.85
N ILE A 160 -14.65 -1.29 19.27
CA ILE A 160 -13.30 -0.91 19.70
C ILE A 160 -12.53 -0.34 18.51
N THR A 161 -12.59 -1.00 17.35
CA THR A 161 -11.89 -0.53 16.15
C THR A 161 -12.47 0.77 15.61
N ALA A 162 -13.79 0.95 15.62
CA ALA A 162 -14.38 2.25 15.29
C ALA A 162 -13.86 3.39 16.21
N SER A 163 -13.56 3.07 17.48
CA SER A 163 -13.01 4.04 18.44
C SER A 163 -11.52 4.33 18.21
N ASP A 164 -10.73 3.35 17.75
CA ASP A 164 -9.32 3.54 17.44
C ASP A 164 -9.10 4.46 16.22
N VAL A 165 -9.96 4.36 15.20
CA VAL A 165 -9.90 5.22 14.01
C VAL A 165 -10.10 6.68 14.44
N MET A 166 -11.04 6.94 15.35
CA MET A 166 -11.25 8.29 15.91
C MET A 166 -10.01 8.78 16.67
N LEU A 167 -9.29 7.90 17.37
CA LEU A 167 -8.05 8.24 18.07
C LEU A 167 -6.92 8.58 17.09
N VAL A 168 -6.77 7.80 16.02
CA VAL A 168 -5.77 8.04 14.97
C VAL A 168 -6.06 9.37 14.24
N LEU A 169 -7.34 9.63 13.90
CA LEU A 169 -7.77 10.91 13.32
C LEU A 169 -7.49 12.08 14.26
N TYR A 170 -7.70 11.91 15.57
CA TYR A 170 -7.32 12.94 16.55
C TYR A 170 -5.80 13.17 16.57
N LEU A 171 -4.98 12.11 16.51
CA LEU A 171 -3.51 12.22 16.45
C LEU A 171 -3.03 12.92 15.17
N GLN A 172 -3.77 12.82 14.06
CA GLN A 172 -3.47 13.56 12.83
C GLN A 172 -3.41 15.08 13.05
N THR A 173 -4.27 15.61 13.92
CA THR A 173 -4.28 17.05 14.25
C THR A 173 -3.03 17.51 15.02
N LYS A 174 -2.32 16.60 15.68
CA LYS A 174 -1.13 16.89 16.52
C LYS A 174 0.18 16.92 15.72
N GLY A 175 0.20 16.35 14.51
CA GLY A 175 1.32 16.45 13.58
C GLY A 175 1.66 15.15 12.85
N PHE A 176 1.99 15.27 11.56
CA PHE A 176 2.18 14.15 10.63
C PHE A 176 3.34 13.19 11.00
N ARG A 177 4.35 13.68 11.73
CA ARG A 177 5.50 12.84 12.16
C ARG A 177 5.12 11.75 13.16
N TYR A 178 4.09 11.98 13.98
CA TYR A 178 3.62 10.97 14.92
C TYR A 178 2.95 9.80 14.18
N ILE A 179 2.12 10.11 13.18
CA ILE A 179 1.50 9.09 12.33
C ILE A 179 2.57 8.29 11.58
N GLU A 180 3.54 8.97 10.95
CA GLU A 180 4.65 8.29 10.26
C GLU A 180 5.38 7.30 11.19
N ALA A 181 5.65 7.70 12.44
CA ALA A 181 6.32 6.84 13.42
C ALA A 181 5.46 5.64 13.84
N ILE A 182 4.14 5.84 14.05
CA ILE A 182 3.20 4.76 14.36
C ILE A 182 3.16 3.74 13.22
N VAL A 183 3.00 4.21 11.98
CA VAL A 183 2.94 3.35 10.79
C VAL A 183 4.23 2.55 10.62
N ILE A 184 5.40 3.19 10.74
CA ILE A 184 6.69 2.47 10.65
C ILE A 184 6.82 1.42 11.75
N THR A 185 6.34 1.71 12.97
CA THR A 185 6.36 0.75 14.07
C THR A 185 5.45 -0.45 13.79
N LEU A 186 4.24 -0.21 13.27
CA LEU A 186 3.31 -1.28 12.89
C LEU A 186 3.89 -2.17 11.79
N ILE A 187 4.44 -1.57 10.73
CA ILE A 187 5.12 -2.29 9.64
C ILE A 187 6.28 -3.14 10.18
N ALA A 188 7.06 -2.62 11.13
CA ALA A 188 8.17 -3.36 11.74
C ALA A 188 7.67 -4.54 12.59
N ILE A 189 6.55 -4.38 13.31
CA ILE A 189 5.92 -5.47 14.09
C ILE A 189 5.46 -6.58 13.15
N ILE A 190 4.67 -6.24 12.12
CA ILE A 190 4.16 -7.20 11.12
C ILE A 190 5.32 -7.96 10.46
N GLY A 191 6.33 -7.21 9.98
CA GLY A 191 7.51 -7.81 9.35
C GLY A 191 8.28 -8.73 10.30
N SER A 192 8.38 -8.39 11.58
CA SER A 192 9.06 -9.22 12.59
C SER A 192 8.28 -10.50 12.90
N CYS A 193 6.94 -10.42 13.00
CA CYS A 193 6.07 -11.58 13.19
C CYS A 193 6.23 -12.58 12.04
N PHE A 194 6.05 -12.15 10.79
CA PHE A 194 6.18 -13.04 9.64
C PHE A 194 7.61 -13.53 9.41
N ALA A 195 8.63 -12.73 9.72
CA ALA A 195 10.01 -13.20 9.68
C ALA A 195 10.25 -14.33 10.69
N ALA A 196 9.71 -14.23 11.91
CA ALA A 196 9.81 -15.29 12.90
C ALA A 196 9.07 -16.56 12.44
N GLU A 197 7.85 -16.43 11.90
CA GLU A 197 7.06 -17.54 11.38
C GLU A 197 7.73 -18.26 10.20
N LEU A 198 8.36 -17.51 9.27
CA LEU A 198 9.16 -18.08 8.19
C LEU A 198 10.38 -18.87 8.70
N LEU A 199 11.04 -18.39 9.76
CA LEU A 199 12.15 -19.11 10.37
C LEU A 199 11.69 -20.44 11.00
N PHE A 200 10.49 -20.46 11.57
CA PHE A 200 9.89 -21.67 12.14
C PHE A 200 9.42 -22.66 11.06
N SER A 201 8.87 -22.17 9.94
CA SER A 201 8.34 -23.03 8.87
C SER A 201 9.42 -23.71 8.02
N LYS A 202 10.67 -23.22 8.05
CA LYS A 202 11.83 -23.76 7.31
C LYS A 202 11.50 -24.07 5.84
N PRO A 203 11.06 -23.07 5.05
CA PRO A 203 10.64 -23.30 3.68
C PRO A 203 11.83 -23.66 2.77
N SER A 204 11.55 -24.39 1.69
CA SER A 204 12.59 -24.79 0.74
C SER A 204 13.01 -23.59 -0.13
N VAL A 205 14.26 -23.15 0.04
CA VAL A 205 14.83 -22.00 -0.71
C VAL A 205 14.74 -22.22 -2.22
N THR A 206 14.99 -23.44 -2.68
CA THR A 206 14.88 -23.80 -4.11
C THR A 206 13.44 -23.66 -4.62
N GLY A 207 12.45 -24.04 -3.80
CA GLY A 207 11.02 -23.90 -4.14
C GLY A 207 10.62 -22.43 -4.26
N ILE A 208 11.04 -21.60 -3.30
CA ILE A 208 10.81 -20.15 -3.33
C ILE A 208 11.40 -19.53 -4.60
N LEU A 209 12.66 -19.81 -4.90
CA LEU A 209 13.33 -19.27 -6.09
C LEU A 209 12.64 -19.71 -7.39
N SER A 210 12.18 -20.95 -7.46
CA SER A 210 11.41 -21.44 -8.61
C SER A 210 10.04 -20.77 -8.74
N GLY A 211 9.41 -20.39 -7.62
CA GLY A 211 8.12 -19.70 -7.61
C GLY A 211 8.15 -18.27 -8.15
N PHE A 212 9.31 -17.60 -8.11
CA PHE A 212 9.49 -16.29 -8.73
C PHE A 212 9.64 -16.35 -10.26
N VAL A 213 9.80 -17.54 -10.84
CA VAL A 213 9.85 -17.72 -12.29
C VAL A 213 8.42 -17.86 -12.83
N PRO A 214 7.94 -16.93 -13.67
CA PRO A 214 6.58 -17.00 -14.19
C PRO A 214 6.41 -18.20 -15.10
N GLY A 215 5.40 -19.03 -14.82
CA GLY A 215 5.05 -20.20 -15.61
C GLY A 215 3.73 -20.04 -16.38
N PRO A 216 3.57 -20.69 -17.54
CA PRO A 216 2.34 -20.59 -18.35
C PRO A 216 1.11 -21.18 -17.64
N HIS A 217 1.32 -22.05 -16.65
CA HIS A 217 0.25 -22.67 -15.86
C HIS A 217 -0.57 -21.67 -15.03
N ILE A 218 0.00 -20.50 -14.71
CA ILE A 218 -0.70 -19.42 -14.00
C ILE A 218 -1.92 -18.94 -14.78
N VAL A 219 -1.83 -18.92 -16.11
CA VAL A 219 -2.89 -18.40 -16.99
C VAL A 219 -3.80 -19.51 -17.52
N THR A 220 -3.29 -20.74 -17.66
CA THR A 220 -4.08 -21.86 -18.19
C THR A 220 -5.01 -22.50 -17.16
N ASN A 221 -4.67 -22.44 -15.87
CA ASN A 221 -5.52 -22.96 -14.80
C ASN A 221 -6.47 -21.87 -14.29
N GLN A 222 -7.78 -22.13 -14.36
CA GLN A 222 -8.82 -21.16 -13.96
C GLN A 222 -8.74 -20.76 -12.48
N GLY A 223 -8.39 -21.69 -11.58
CA GLY A 223 -8.23 -21.41 -10.16
C GLY A 223 -7.02 -20.52 -9.88
N MET A 224 -5.87 -20.85 -10.48
CA MET A 224 -4.67 -19.99 -10.36
C MET A 224 -4.91 -18.61 -10.96
N LEU A 225 -5.57 -18.53 -12.12
CA LEU A 225 -5.89 -17.27 -12.76
C LEU A 225 -6.83 -16.41 -11.89
N TYR A 226 -7.84 -17.02 -11.27
CA TYR A 226 -8.76 -16.32 -10.37
C TYR A 226 -8.02 -15.70 -9.17
N VAL A 227 -7.19 -16.47 -8.48
CA VAL A 227 -6.38 -15.96 -7.35
C VAL A 227 -5.35 -14.93 -7.84
N SER A 228 -4.77 -15.13 -9.02
CA SER A 228 -3.83 -14.16 -9.62
C SER A 228 -4.48 -12.81 -9.90
N ILE A 229 -5.71 -12.80 -10.42
CA ILE A 229 -6.49 -11.57 -10.61
C ILE A 229 -6.81 -10.94 -9.26
N GLY A 230 -7.11 -11.74 -8.23
CA GLY A 230 -7.28 -11.30 -6.85
C GLY A 230 -6.05 -10.57 -6.31
N ILE A 231 -4.87 -11.19 -6.40
CA ILE A 231 -3.58 -10.60 -5.99
C ILE A 231 -3.33 -9.28 -6.72
N LEU A 232 -3.53 -9.24 -8.04
CA LEU A 232 -3.36 -8.02 -8.84
C LEU A 232 -4.31 -6.90 -8.40
N GLY A 233 -5.58 -7.23 -8.17
CA GLY A 233 -6.60 -6.28 -7.73
C GLY A 233 -6.35 -5.74 -6.32
N ALA A 234 -5.93 -6.61 -5.41
CA ALA A 234 -5.63 -6.26 -4.02
C ALA A 234 -4.33 -5.43 -3.90
N THR A 235 -3.38 -5.62 -4.81
CA THR A 235 -2.15 -4.80 -4.86
C THR A 235 -2.42 -3.42 -5.45
N VAL A 236 -3.13 -3.31 -6.59
CA VAL A 236 -3.33 -2.00 -7.24
C VAL A 236 -4.56 -1.30 -6.70
N MET A 237 -4.40 -0.70 -5.53
CA MET A 237 -5.44 0.04 -4.82
C MET A 237 -5.60 1.46 -5.39
N PRO A 238 -6.75 1.82 -6.00
CA PRO A 238 -6.93 3.14 -6.59
C PRO A 238 -6.78 4.28 -5.58
N HIS A 239 -7.31 4.12 -4.36
CA HIS A 239 -7.22 5.12 -3.30
C HIS A 239 -5.77 5.44 -2.90
N ASN A 240 -4.86 4.46 -2.93
CA ASN A 240 -3.44 4.67 -2.65
C ASN A 240 -2.76 5.53 -3.72
N LEU A 241 -3.23 5.51 -4.98
CA LEU A 241 -2.73 6.39 -6.04
C LEU A 241 -3.11 7.85 -5.76
N TYR A 242 -4.33 8.09 -5.29
CA TYR A 242 -4.78 9.43 -4.86
C TYR A 242 -3.98 9.88 -3.64
N LEU A 243 -3.84 9.02 -2.63
CA LEU A 243 -3.11 9.28 -1.40
C LEU A 243 -1.65 9.66 -1.67
N HIS A 244 -0.92 8.90 -2.49
CA HIS A 244 0.48 9.18 -2.73
C HIS A 244 0.70 10.50 -3.49
N SER A 245 -0.19 10.80 -4.44
CA SER A 245 -0.15 12.06 -5.21
C SER A 245 -0.40 13.31 -4.34
N SER A 246 -1.09 13.17 -3.20
CA SER A 246 -1.33 14.25 -2.24
C SER A 246 -0.27 14.31 -1.14
N ILE A 247 0.10 13.16 -0.53
CA ILE A 247 1.07 13.13 0.58
C ILE A 247 2.46 13.63 0.14
N VAL A 248 2.88 13.37 -1.11
CA VAL A 248 4.16 13.89 -1.60
C VAL A 248 4.26 15.43 -1.54
N GLN A 249 3.11 16.12 -1.51
CA GLN A 249 3.01 17.58 -1.42
C GLN A 249 3.16 18.11 0.02
N THR A 250 3.18 17.23 1.04
CA THR A 250 3.46 17.60 2.44
C THR A 250 4.91 18.04 2.65
N ARG A 251 5.83 17.61 1.77
CA ARG A 251 7.24 17.99 1.83
C ARG A 251 7.47 19.36 1.20
N LYS A 252 8.11 20.27 1.93
CA LYS A 252 8.51 21.58 1.41
C LYS A 252 9.81 21.45 0.63
N PHE A 253 9.69 21.33 -0.70
CA PHE A 253 10.81 21.32 -1.64
C PHE A 253 10.86 22.60 -2.48
N GLU A 254 12.03 22.91 -3.03
CA GLU A 254 12.23 24.06 -3.90
C GLU A 254 11.43 23.92 -5.20
N GLN A 255 10.70 24.97 -5.57
CA GLN A 255 9.89 25.01 -6.80
C GLN A 255 10.71 25.28 -8.07
N THR A 256 12.03 25.09 -8.00
CA THR A 256 12.93 25.16 -9.15
C THR A 256 12.90 23.83 -9.93
N PRO A 257 13.25 23.80 -11.23
CA PRO A 257 13.34 22.56 -11.99
C PRO A 257 14.29 21.53 -11.36
N VAL A 258 15.38 22.00 -10.75
CA VAL A 258 16.35 21.16 -10.04
C VAL A 258 15.75 20.59 -8.76
N GLY A 259 15.09 21.43 -7.95
CA GLY A 259 14.41 21.02 -6.72
C GLY A 259 13.30 19.98 -6.96
N ARG A 260 12.49 20.16 -8.01
CA ARG A 260 11.45 19.19 -8.41
C ARG A 260 12.03 17.84 -8.83
N ARG A 261 13.10 17.83 -9.65
CA ARG A 261 13.78 16.58 -10.03
C ARG A 261 14.33 15.85 -8.82
N GLN A 262 14.91 16.59 -7.88
CA GLN A 262 15.43 16.03 -6.64
C GLN A 262 14.31 15.46 -5.77
N ALA A 263 13.19 16.17 -5.61
CA ALA A 263 12.03 15.71 -4.86
C ALA A 263 11.45 14.42 -5.47
N ILE A 264 11.28 14.35 -6.80
CA ILE A 264 10.82 13.13 -7.49
C ILE A 264 11.78 11.98 -7.22
N LYS A 265 13.11 12.20 -7.33
CA LYS A 265 14.11 11.15 -7.09
C LYS A 265 14.01 10.59 -5.67
N PHE A 266 13.98 11.44 -4.65
CA PHE A 266 13.92 10.98 -3.26
C PHE A 266 12.59 10.33 -2.92
N ALA A 267 11.45 10.91 -3.34
CA ALA A 267 10.14 10.31 -3.12
C ALA A 267 9.99 8.96 -3.85
N THR A 268 10.56 8.82 -5.05
CA THR A 268 10.57 7.54 -5.76
C THR A 268 11.38 6.51 -4.98
N ILE A 269 12.61 6.82 -4.55
CA ILE A 269 13.44 5.90 -3.78
C ILE A 269 12.74 5.47 -2.49
N ASP A 270 12.12 6.41 -1.75
CA ASP A 270 11.35 6.13 -0.54
C ASP A 270 10.21 5.15 -0.82
N SER A 271 9.37 5.47 -1.82
CA SER A 271 8.24 4.60 -2.19
C SER A 271 8.67 3.24 -2.72
N THR A 272 9.73 3.16 -3.51
CA THR A 272 10.25 1.89 -4.03
C THR A 272 10.76 1.03 -2.87
N PHE A 273 11.49 1.59 -1.92
CA PHE A 273 11.97 0.83 -0.77
C PHE A 273 10.81 0.31 0.09
N ALA A 274 9.82 1.17 0.36
CA ALA A 274 8.65 0.79 1.16
C ALA A 274 7.79 -0.29 0.47
N LEU A 275 7.56 -0.18 -0.84
CA LEU A 275 6.81 -1.19 -1.61
C LEU A 275 7.60 -2.49 -1.80
N MET A 276 8.93 -2.44 -1.89
CA MET A 276 9.76 -3.65 -1.87
C MET A 276 9.66 -4.36 -0.52
N PHE A 277 9.49 -3.62 0.59
CA PHE A 277 9.20 -4.22 1.88
C PHE A 277 7.81 -4.86 1.92
N ALA A 278 6.79 -4.22 1.33
CA ALA A 278 5.45 -4.81 1.17
C ALA A 278 5.49 -6.13 0.38
N LEU A 279 6.25 -6.18 -0.72
CA LEU A 279 6.48 -7.42 -1.47
C LEU A 279 7.06 -8.53 -0.60
N PHE A 280 8.01 -8.21 0.30
CA PHE A 280 8.59 -9.19 1.19
C PHE A 280 7.55 -9.77 2.15
N ILE A 281 6.65 -8.93 2.69
CA ILE A 281 5.56 -9.39 3.57
C ILE A 281 4.58 -10.28 2.79
N ASN A 282 4.09 -9.85 1.64
CA ASN A 282 3.13 -10.61 0.84
C ASN A 282 3.74 -11.95 0.37
N ALA A 283 5.01 -11.94 -0.04
CA ALA A 283 5.75 -13.16 -0.33
C ALA A 283 5.92 -14.04 0.93
N ALA A 284 6.18 -13.46 2.09
CA ALA A 284 6.31 -14.20 3.35
C ALA A 284 5.01 -14.91 3.73
N ILE A 285 3.87 -14.22 3.62
CA ILE A 285 2.53 -14.78 3.88
C ILE A 285 2.26 -15.96 2.95
N LEU A 286 2.50 -15.78 1.64
CA LEU A 286 2.30 -16.84 0.67
C LEU A 286 3.24 -18.03 0.93
N ILE A 287 4.53 -17.78 1.18
CA ILE A 287 5.52 -18.82 1.47
C ILE A 287 5.17 -19.59 2.74
N LEU A 288 4.74 -18.88 3.79
CA LEU A 288 4.29 -19.47 5.03
C LEU A 288 3.06 -20.35 4.81
N SER A 289 2.03 -19.80 4.15
CA SER A 289 0.80 -20.52 3.82
C SER A 289 1.09 -21.77 3.00
N ALA A 290 1.94 -21.63 1.99
CA ALA A 290 2.49 -22.72 1.22
C ALA A 290 3.11 -23.74 2.16
N ALA A 291 4.24 -23.44 2.81
CA ALA A 291 5.00 -24.39 3.64
C ALA A 291 4.15 -25.11 4.70
N VAL A 292 3.20 -24.40 5.31
CA VAL A 292 2.38 -24.91 6.42
C VAL A 292 1.14 -25.67 5.93
N PHE A 293 0.38 -25.16 4.96
CA PHE A 293 -0.94 -25.70 4.61
C PHE A 293 -0.94 -26.60 3.37
N HIS A 294 -0.22 -26.23 2.31
CA HIS A 294 -0.27 -26.96 1.04
C HIS A 294 0.35 -28.36 1.16
N TRP A 295 1.48 -28.50 1.86
CA TRP A 295 2.19 -29.78 2.02
C TRP A 295 1.61 -30.62 3.17
N SER A 296 0.81 -30.03 4.05
CA SER A 296 0.06 -30.74 5.10
C SER A 296 -1.32 -31.22 4.65
N GLY A 297 -1.71 -30.97 3.39
CA GLY A 297 -2.99 -31.39 2.82
C GLY A 297 -4.18 -30.48 3.13
N HIS A 298 -3.96 -29.33 3.79
CA HIS A 298 -5.00 -28.37 4.14
C HIS A 298 -5.16 -27.31 3.05
N GLN A 299 -5.62 -27.71 1.86
CA GLN A 299 -5.72 -26.82 0.70
C GLN A 299 -6.95 -25.88 0.72
N ASN A 300 -7.89 -26.11 1.66
CA ASN A 300 -9.13 -25.32 1.78
C ASN A 300 -9.03 -24.18 2.81
N VAL A 301 -7.81 -23.74 3.18
CA VAL A 301 -7.62 -22.59 4.07
C VAL A 301 -7.86 -21.31 3.26
N ALA A 302 -9.09 -20.81 3.31
CA ALA A 302 -9.48 -19.54 2.69
C ALA A 302 -9.65 -18.41 3.73
N GLU A 303 -9.85 -18.75 5.01
CA GLU A 303 -10.18 -17.78 6.05
C GLU A 303 -8.99 -17.51 6.99
N ILE A 304 -8.88 -16.25 7.43
CA ILE A 304 -7.85 -15.78 8.38
C ILE A 304 -7.95 -16.52 9.72
N GLN A 305 -9.17 -16.88 10.14
CA GLN A 305 -9.42 -17.66 11.36
C GLN A 305 -8.85 -19.08 11.27
N ASP A 306 -8.93 -19.70 10.09
CA ASP A 306 -8.40 -21.04 9.86
C ASP A 306 -6.88 -21.02 9.89
N ALA A 307 -6.26 -19.99 9.27
CA ALA A 307 -4.82 -19.78 9.35
C ALA A 307 -4.36 -19.67 10.82
N TYR A 308 -5.02 -18.84 11.63
CA TYR A 308 -4.69 -18.73 13.06
C TYR A 308 -4.78 -20.07 13.80
N ARG A 309 -5.85 -20.86 13.57
CA ARG A 309 -6.05 -22.13 14.29
C ARG A 309 -5.06 -23.20 13.88
N LEU A 310 -4.62 -23.19 12.63
CA LEU A 310 -3.76 -24.22 12.06
C LEU A 310 -2.27 -23.88 12.17
N LEU A 311 -1.88 -22.61 12.32
CA LEU A 311 -0.48 -22.19 12.44
C LEU A 311 0.24 -22.83 13.64
N SER A 312 -0.29 -22.71 14.87
CA SER A 312 0.38 -23.28 16.05
C SER A 312 0.51 -24.82 16.02
N PRO A 313 -0.54 -25.59 15.67
CA PRO A 313 -0.44 -27.05 15.57
C PRO A 313 0.54 -27.53 14.49
N LEU A 314 0.56 -26.87 13.33
CA LEU A 314 1.36 -27.31 12.18
C LEU A 314 2.83 -26.86 12.29
N LEU A 315 3.10 -25.70 12.89
CA LEU A 315 4.46 -25.26 13.18
C LEU A 315 5.04 -25.88 14.46
N GLY A 316 4.20 -26.45 15.33
CA GLY A 316 4.61 -26.99 16.63
C GLY A 316 5.03 -25.91 17.64
N VAL A 317 4.68 -24.64 17.38
CA VAL A 317 5.05 -23.48 18.20
C VAL A 317 3.77 -22.75 18.60
N GLY A 318 3.38 -22.83 19.89
CA GLY A 318 2.16 -22.18 20.40
C GLY A 318 2.14 -20.65 20.31
N VAL A 319 3.31 -20.03 20.06
CA VAL A 319 3.45 -18.58 19.89
C VAL A 319 3.10 -18.14 18.46
N ALA A 320 3.12 -19.03 17.47
CA ALA A 320 2.90 -18.66 16.06
C ALA A 320 1.50 -18.06 15.83
N SER A 321 0.44 -18.66 16.38
CA SER A 321 -0.91 -18.09 16.25
C SER A 321 -1.00 -16.69 16.89
N ILE A 322 -0.32 -16.47 18.03
CA ILE A 322 -0.32 -15.18 18.72
C ILE A 322 0.40 -14.13 17.86
N LEU A 323 1.55 -14.45 17.26
CA LEU A 323 2.27 -13.55 16.37
C LEU A 323 1.43 -13.15 15.16
N PHE A 324 0.74 -14.10 14.54
CA PHE A 324 -0.17 -13.85 13.43
C PHE A 324 -1.33 -12.92 13.82
N ALA A 325 -1.97 -13.15 14.96
CA ALA A 325 -3.07 -12.28 15.41
C ALA A 325 -2.59 -10.90 15.88
N VAL A 326 -1.37 -10.78 16.40
CA VAL A 326 -0.75 -9.48 16.72
C VAL A 326 -0.41 -8.73 15.44
N ALA A 327 0.02 -9.41 14.39
CA ALA A 327 0.26 -8.77 13.09
C ALA A 327 -1.05 -8.32 12.42
N LEU A 328 -2.16 -8.99 12.69
CA LEU A 328 -3.48 -8.68 12.15
C LEU A 328 -4.14 -7.45 12.83
N LEU A 329 -3.72 -7.12 14.06
CA LEU A 329 -4.11 -5.91 14.79
C LEU A 329 -3.26 -4.71 14.38
#